data_AF-A0A2N5GTT2-F1
#
_entry.id   AF-A0A2N5GTT2-F1
#
_cell.length_a   1.000
_cell.length_b   1.000
_cell.length_c   1.000
_cell.angle_alpha   90.00
_cell.angle_beta   90.00
_cell.angle_gamma   90.00
#
_symmetry.space_group_name_H-M   'P 1'
#
loop_
_entity.id
_entity.type
_entity.pdbx_description
1 polymer ?
#
loop_
_entity_poly.entity_id
_entity_poly.type
_entity_poly.pdbx_seq_one_letter_code
_entity_poly.pdbx_strand_id
1 'polypeptide(L)'
;MTRFKQDFLDELNRQLGNHPDKEQILLEYESHISELACELEEHHKGEHQLHEQLITRIGSPEEIAKSWREELSLTPRKTQWLFILANVAFFAAGSLLTILNNLYGWGWVQTVWVSLTSIPSLIIFMYMFFWALLGYEIGKGFGHAGRTLLKKTFIISLVPNLLLMGLTLFHIIPHKWFQPLLSPSFIIKCVLFTVVLYPICLAGYKWGKNASV
;
A
#
# COMPACT_ATOMS: atom_id res chain seq x y z
N MET A 1 -22.74 12.43 -31.32
CA MET A 1 -21.78 11.58 -30.56
C MET A 1 -21.07 12.25 -29.37
N THR A 2 -20.41 13.41 -29.53
CA THR A 2 -19.62 14.08 -28.45
C THR A 2 -20.44 14.44 -27.21
N ARG A 3 -21.67 14.91 -27.41
CA ARG A 3 -22.57 15.35 -26.33
C ARG A 3 -22.98 14.22 -25.38
N PHE A 4 -23.30 13.03 -25.91
CA PHE A 4 -23.66 11.87 -25.10
C PHE A 4 -22.49 11.36 -24.25
N LYS A 5 -21.30 11.29 -24.84
CA LYS A 5 -20.06 10.97 -24.11
C LYS A 5 -19.86 11.93 -22.94
N GLN A 6 -20.04 13.23 -23.18
CA GLN A 6 -19.96 14.24 -22.13
C GLN A 6 -21.00 14.02 -21.03
N ASP A 7 -22.28 13.83 -21.40
CA ASP A 7 -23.38 13.65 -20.45
C ASP A 7 -23.17 12.39 -19.58
N PHE A 8 -22.65 11.29 -20.16
CA PHE A 8 -22.32 10.07 -19.42
C PHE A 8 -21.18 10.28 -18.42
N LEU A 9 -20.09 10.92 -18.86
CA LEU A 9 -18.94 11.20 -18.00
C LEU A 9 -19.28 12.19 -16.90
N ASP A 10 -20.12 13.18 -17.16
CA ASP A 10 -20.58 14.15 -16.17
C ASP A 10 -21.47 13.47 -15.10
N GLU A 11 -22.35 12.57 -15.50
CA GLU A 11 -23.16 11.80 -14.55
C GLU A 11 -22.30 10.84 -13.71
N LEU A 12 -21.36 10.14 -14.35
CA LEU A 12 -20.40 9.27 -13.65
C LEU A 12 -19.54 10.07 -12.66
N ASN A 13 -19.07 11.25 -13.08
CA ASN A 13 -18.31 12.21 -12.27
C ASN A 13 -19.10 12.66 -11.03
N ARG A 14 -20.41 12.89 -11.19
CA ARG A 14 -21.32 13.25 -10.10
C ARG A 14 -21.55 12.08 -9.14
N GLN A 15 -21.78 10.87 -9.66
CA GLN A 15 -22.06 9.65 -8.90
C GLN A 15 -20.83 9.18 -8.09
N LEU A 16 -19.63 9.29 -8.66
CA LEU A 16 -18.36 8.97 -7.99
C LEU A 16 -18.05 9.92 -6.82
N GLY A 17 -18.57 11.14 -6.80
CA GLY A 17 -18.38 12.09 -5.70
C GLY A 17 -16.91 12.43 -5.45
N ASN A 18 -16.41 12.16 -4.24
CA ASN A 18 -15.01 12.36 -3.83
C ASN A 18 -14.18 11.05 -3.88
N HIS A 19 -14.43 10.20 -4.87
CA HIS A 19 -13.65 8.98 -5.06
C HIS A 19 -12.16 9.31 -5.25
N PRO A 20 -11.22 8.65 -4.54
CA PRO A 20 -9.78 8.96 -4.63
C PRO A 20 -9.21 8.74 -6.03
N ASP A 21 -9.68 7.73 -6.75
CA ASP A 21 -9.24 7.40 -8.12
C ASP A 21 -10.16 7.95 -9.22
N LYS A 22 -10.97 8.97 -8.88
CA LYS A 22 -12.01 9.52 -9.76
C LYS A 22 -11.52 9.93 -11.15
N GLU A 23 -10.41 10.66 -11.22
CA GLU A 23 -9.85 11.11 -12.49
C GLU A 23 -9.41 9.94 -13.38
N GLN A 24 -8.87 8.88 -12.77
CA GLN A 24 -8.41 7.71 -13.48
C GLN A 24 -9.59 6.88 -14.01
N ILE A 25 -10.63 6.70 -13.20
CA ILE A 25 -11.87 6.03 -13.62
C ILE A 25 -12.49 6.79 -14.79
N LEU A 26 -12.58 8.12 -14.70
CA LEU A 26 -13.14 8.93 -15.78
C LEU A 26 -12.35 8.79 -17.08
N LEU A 27 -11.01 8.78 -17.03
CA LEU A 27 -10.14 8.56 -18.19
C LEU A 27 -10.30 7.17 -18.81
N GLU A 28 -10.43 6.14 -17.98
CA GLU A 28 -10.61 4.76 -18.46
C GLU A 28 -11.95 4.60 -19.19
N TYR A 29 -13.03 5.09 -18.59
CA TYR A 29 -14.34 5.09 -19.23
C TYR A 29 -14.39 6.02 -20.44
N GLU A 30 -13.63 7.12 -20.44
CA GLU A 30 -13.49 7.97 -21.62
C GLU A 30 -12.91 7.19 -22.81
N SER A 31 -11.85 6.41 -22.59
CA SER A 31 -11.23 5.57 -23.62
C SER A 31 -12.20 4.51 -24.12
N HIS A 32 -12.79 3.74 -23.20
CA HIS A 32 -13.74 2.68 -23.56
C HIS A 32 -14.96 3.20 -24.32
N ILE A 33 -15.56 4.32 -23.89
CA ILE A 33 -16.70 4.91 -24.59
C ILE A 33 -16.28 5.38 -25.98
N SER A 34 -15.08 5.94 -26.12
CA SER A 34 -14.58 6.40 -27.43
C SER A 34 -14.33 5.24 -28.38
N GLU A 35 -13.76 4.13 -27.91
CA GLU A 35 -13.55 2.90 -28.68
C GLU A 35 -14.88 2.28 -29.13
N LEU A 36 -15.83 2.10 -28.20
CA LEU A 36 -17.16 1.58 -28.52
C LEU A 36 -17.91 2.48 -29.50
N ALA A 37 -17.74 3.79 -29.37
CA ALA A 37 -18.39 4.75 -30.26
C ALA A 37 -17.82 4.66 -31.69
N CYS A 38 -16.51 4.46 -31.84
CA CYS A 38 -15.89 4.16 -33.14
C CYS A 38 -16.41 2.86 -33.74
N GLU A 39 -16.46 1.76 -32.97
CA GLU A 39 -17.02 0.47 -33.45
C GLU A 39 -18.46 0.62 -33.96
N LEU A 40 -19.28 1.42 -33.28
CA LEU A 40 -20.70 1.56 -33.59
C LEU A 40 -20.98 2.53 -34.75
N GLU A 41 -20.14 3.55 -34.95
CA GLU A 41 -20.18 4.41 -36.14
C GLU A 41 -19.88 3.62 -37.41
N GLU A 42 -18.91 2.70 -37.38
CA GLU A 42 -18.60 1.82 -38.52
C GLU A 42 -19.82 0.96 -38.94
N HIS A 43 -20.67 0.61 -37.98
CA HIS A 43 -21.86 -0.21 -38.21
C HIS A 43 -23.15 0.57 -38.55
N HIS A 44 -23.10 1.90 -38.75
CA HIS A 44 -24.26 2.74 -39.15
C HIS A 44 -25.51 2.55 -38.26
N LYS A 45 -25.34 2.38 -36.95
CA LYS A 45 -26.49 2.32 -36.02
C LYS A 45 -26.83 3.72 -35.53
N GLY A 46 -28.11 4.10 -35.60
CA GLY A 46 -28.57 5.43 -35.18
C GLY A 46 -28.28 5.73 -33.70
N GLU A 47 -28.20 7.02 -33.34
CA GLU A 47 -27.79 7.50 -32.00
C GLU A 47 -28.56 6.86 -30.82
N HIS A 48 -29.83 6.51 -31.02
CA HIS A 48 -30.67 5.93 -29.97
C HIS A 48 -30.33 4.45 -29.66
N GLN A 49 -29.90 3.68 -30.67
CA GLN A 49 -29.42 2.30 -30.48
C GLN A 49 -28.03 2.29 -29.85
N LEU A 50 -27.23 3.31 -30.13
CA LEU A 50 -25.91 3.53 -29.57
C LEU A 50 -25.95 3.64 -28.03
N HIS A 51 -26.89 4.44 -27.51
CA HIS A 51 -27.11 4.61 -26.07
C HIS A 51 -27.45 3.30 -25.36
N GLU A 52 -28.40 2.54 -25.92
CA GLU A 52 -28.85 1.28 -25.35
C GLU A 52 -27.74 0.21 -25.39
N GLN A 53 -26.99 0.15 -26.50
CA GLN A 53 -25.85 -0.77 -26.60
C GLN A 53 -24.69 -0.40 -25.67
N LEU A 54 -24.46 0.90 -25.44
CA LEU A 54 -23.46 1.37 -24.51
C LEU A 54 -23.82 0.98 -23.07
N ILE A 55 -25.04 1.28 -22.62
CA ILE A 55 -25.50 0.88 -21.27
C ILE A 55 -25.49 -0.65 -21.12
N THR A 56 -25.89 -1.39 -22.15
CA THR A 56 -25.90 -2.87 -22.08
C THR A 56 -24.50 -3.47 -21.96
N ARG A 57 -23.49 -2.88 -22.62
CA ARG A 57 -22.11 -3.41 -22.61
C ARG A 57 -21.29 -2.95 -21.43
N ILE A 58 -21.40 -1.68 -21.04
CA ILE A 58 -20.52 -1.06 -20.03
C ILE A 58 -21.23 -0.80 -18.69
N GLY A 59 -22.55 -0.89 -18.66
CA GLY A 59 -23.38 -0.55 -17.50
C GLY A 59 -23.79 0.91 -17.48
N SER A 60 -24.79 1.22 -16.66
CA SER A 60 -25.20 2.60 -16.40
C SER A 60 -24.19 3.33 -15.50
N PRO A 61 -24.09 4.67 -15.55
CA PRO A 61 -23.21 5.44 -14.66
C PRO A 61 -23.44 5.16 -13.17
N GLU A 62 -24.69 4.86 -12.78
CA GLU A 62 -25.06 4.49 -11.42
C GLU A 62 -24.53 3.11 -11.01
N GLU A 63 -24.66 2.10 -11.89
CA GLU A 63 -24.12 0.76 -11.65
C GLU A 63 -22.59 0.77 -11.56
N ILE A 64 -21.94 1.53 -12.44
CA ILE A 64 -20.48 1.72 -12.44
C ILE A 64 -20.06 2.37 -11.12
N ALA A 65 -20.67 3.49 -10.74
CA ALA A 65 -20.32 4.18 -9.49
C ALA A 65 -20.59 3.31 -8.25
N LYS A 66 -21.64 2.49 -8.27
CA LYS A 66 -21.94 1.53 -7.20
C LYS A 66 -20.88 0.44 -7.11
N SER A 67 -20.50 -0.15 -8.25
CA SER A 67 -19.43 -1.17 -8.33
C SER A 67 -18.11 -0.63 -7.78
N TRP A 68 -17.68 0.57 -8.19
CA TRP A 68 -16.47 1.21 -7.67
C TRP A 68 -16.56 1.58 -6.18
N ARG A 69 -17.74 1.96 -5.67
CA ARG A 69 -17.95 2.17 -4.22
C ARG A 69 -17.84 0.88 -3.43
N GLU A 70 -18.35 -0.23 -3.95
CA GLU A 70 -18.24 -1.55 -3.32
C GLU A 70 -16.78 -2.04 -3.35
N GLU A 71 -16.06 -1.82 -4.44
CA GLU A 71 -14.63 -2.15 -4.57
C GLU A 71 -13.75 -1.34 -3.61
N LEU A 72 -14.02 -0.04 -3.45
CA LEU A 72 -13.40 0.81 -2.43
C LEU A 72 -13.58 0.27 -1.01
N SER A 73 -14.75 -0.32 -0.73
CA SER A 73 -15.08 -0.84 0.60
C SER A 73 -14.30 -2.11 0.95
N LEU A 74 -13.80 -2.82 -0.06
CA LEU A 74 -13.14 -4.11 0.09
C LEU A 74 -11.61 -4.05 -0.10
N THR A 75 -11.09 -3.25 -1.02
CA THR A 75 -9.78 -3.57 -1.62
C THR A 75 -8.58 -2.69 -1.20
N PRO A 76 -8.67 -1.34 -1.09
CA PRO A 76 -7.45 -0.54 -0.96
C PRO A 76 -7.12 -0.08 0.47
N ARG A 77 -8.10 0.46 1.21
CA ARG A 77 -7.85 1.15 2.49
C ARG A 77 -7.65 0.19 3.67
N LYS A 78 -8.28 -0.99 3.63
CA LYS A 78 -8.14 -2.03 4.67
C LYS A 78 -6.74 -2.64 4.66
N THR A 79 -6.21 -2.95 3.48
CA THR A 79 -4.89 -3.56 3.32
C THR A 79 -3.79 -2.59 3.77
N GLN A 80 -3.91 -1.29 3.43
CA GLN A 80 -3.00 -0.27 3.94
C GLN A 80 -3.01 -0.16 5.47
N TRP A 81 -4.19 -0.15 6.10
CA TRP A 81 -4.31 -0.10 7.55
C TRP A 81 -3.80 -1.37 8.24
N LEU A 82 -4.02 -2.54 7.64
CA LEU A 82 -3.47 -3.80 8.13
C LEU A 82 -1.94 -3.74 8.20
N PHE A 83 -1.29 -3.16 7.18
CA PHE A 83 0.17 -3.02 7.15
C PHE A 83 0.70 -2.00 8.15
N ILE A 84 0.03 -0.86 8.30
CA ILE A 84 0.38 0.14 9.32
C ILE A 84 0.23 -0.49 10.70
N LEU A 85 -0.89 -1.20 10.95
CA LEU A 85 -1.16 -1.88 12.20
C LEU A 85 -0.11 -2.97 12.48
N ALA A 86 0.32 -3.74 11.47
CA ALA A 86 1.37 -4.73 11.63
C ALA A 86 2.72 -4.10 12.04
N ASN A 87 3.15 -3.00 11.41
CA ASN A 87 4.37 -2.30 11.82
C ASN A 87 4.26 -1.72 13.24
N VAL A 88 3.11 -1.12 13.57
CA VAL A 88 2.86 -0.61 14.93
C VAL A 88 2.85 -1.75 15.95
N ALA A 89 2.24 -2.89 15.63
CA ALA A 89 2.23 -4.07 16.49
C ALA A 89 3.62 -4.63 16.69
N PHE A 90 4.46 -4.74 15.65
CA PHE A 90 5.85 -5.15 15.79
C PHE A 90 6.65 -4.18 16.66
N PHE A 91 6.46 -2.88 16.47
CA PHE A 91 7.12 -1.84 17.27
C PHE A 91 6.70 -1.89 18.74
N ALA A 92 5.39 -2.02 18.99
CA ALA A 92 4.82 -2.12 20.33
C ALA A 92 5.26 -3.42 21.03
N ALA A 93 5.24 -4.55 20.33
CA ALA A 93 5.71 -5.84 20.84
C ALA A 93 7.20 -5.79 21.21
N GLY A 94 8.05 -5.24 20.34
CA GLY A 94 9.48 -5.08 20.62
C GLY A 94 9.75 -4.14 21.81
N SER A 95 9.01 -3.04 21.90
CA SER A 95 9.10 -2.09 23.02
C SER A 95 8.67 -2.73 24.34
N LEU A 96 7.52 -3.42 24.34
CA LEU A 96 7.00 -4.10 25.52
C LEU A 96 7.94 -5.21 25.98
N LEU A 97 8.47 -6.02 25.05
CA LEU A 97 9.43 -7.08 25.36
C LEU A 97 10.70 -6.51 26.00
N THR A 98 11.19 -5.37 25.49
CA THR A 98 12.37 -4.68 26.05
C THR A 98 12.10 -4.22 27.49
N ILE A 99 10.93 -3.63 27.74
CA ILE A 99 10.54 -3.16 29.07
C ILE A 99 10.40 -4.34 30.05
N LEU A 100 9.68 -5.40 29.66
CA LEU A 100 9.47 -6.58 30.48
C LEU A 100 10.78 -7.28 30.83
N ASN A 101 11.71 -7.39 29.87
CA ASN A 101 13.01 -8.01 30.09
C ASN A 101 13.85 -7.22 31.10
N ASN A 102 13.83 -5.88 31.04
CA ASN A 102 14.64 -5.02 31.93
C ASN A 102 14.02 -4.83 33.31
N LEU A 103 12.68 -4.82 33.43
CA LEU A 103 12.00 -4.51 34.70
C LEU A 103 11.58 -5.75 35.50
N TYR A 104 11.22 -6.86 34.83
CA TYR A 104 10.51 -7.97 35.49
C TYR A 104 11.27 -9.29 35.59
N GLY A 105 12.47 -9.44 34.99
CA GLY A 105 13.36 -10.59 35.22
C GLY A 105 12.72 -11.97 35.00
N TRP A 106 11.60 -12.05 34.29
CA TRP A 106 10.86 -13.29 34.09
C TRP A 106 11.65 -14.23 33.17
N GLY A 107 11.95 -15.45 33.64
CA GLY A 107 12.78 -16.41 32.91
C GLY A 107 12.26 -16.77 31.50
N TRP A 108 10.94 -16.74 31.29
CA TRP A 108 10.35 -16.95 29.96
C TRP A 108 10.60 -15.77 29.02
N VAL A 109 10.51 -14.53 29.51
CA VAL A 109 10.81 -13.31 28.74
C VAL A 109 12.28 -13.29 28.35
N GLN A 110 13.16 -13.68 29.28
CA GLN A 110 14.60 -13.71 29.05
C GLN A 110 14.98 -14.78 28.01
N THR A 111 14.33 -15.95 28.05
CA THR A 111 14.51 -17.00 27.03
C THR A 111 14.08 -16.50 25.63
N VAL A 112 12.93 -15.83 25.54
CA VAL A 112 12.45 -15.23 24.28
C VAL A 112 13.40 -14.13 23.80
N TRP A 113 13.87 -13.28 24.72
CA TRP A 113 14.82 -12.20 24.42
C TRP A 113 16.14 -12.72 23.87
N VAL A 114 16.75 -13.71 24.53
CA VAL A 114 18.00 -14.35 24.07
C VAL A 114 17.81 -15.01 22.71
N SER A 115 16.68 -15.70 22.50
CA SER A 115 16.36 -16.34 21.22
C SER A 115 16.23 -15.32 20.10
N LEU A 116 15.42 -14.27 20.26
CA LEU A 116 15.26 -13.21 19.27
C LEU A 116 16.57 -12.48 18.99
N THR A 117 17.35 -12.19 20.04
CA THR A 117 18.62 -11.46 19.91
C THR A 117 19.74 -12.29 19.27
N SER A 118 19.59 -13.61 19.20
CA SER A 118 20.54 -14.51 18.53
C SER A 118 20.34 -14.64 17.02
N ILE A 119 19.19 -14.25 16.47
CA ILE A 119 18.84 -14.39 15.04
C ILE A 119 18.49 -13.07 14.33
N PRO A 120 19.21 -11.96 14.57
CA PRO A 120 18.80 -10.65 14.08
C PRO A 120 18.85 -10.54 12.55
N SER A 121 19.75 -11.27 11.89
CA SER A 121 19.80 -11.34 10.41
C SER A 121 18.53 -11.93 9.81
N LEU A 122 17.95 -12.96 10.44
CA LEU A 122 16.71 -13.59 9.99
C LEU A 122 15.53 -12.62 10.12
N ILE A 123 15.48 -11.86 11.22
CA ILE A 123 14.45 -10.85 11.46
C ILE A 123 14.49 -9.77 10.37
N ILE A 124 15.69 -9.26 10.05
CA ILE A 124 15.86 -8.26 8.97
C ILE A 124 15.43 -8.85 7.62
N PHE A 125 15.82 -10.09 7.30
CA PHE A 125 15.44 -10.74 6.05
C PHE A 125 13.92 -10.90 5.92
N MET A 126 13.26 -11.38 6.98
CA MET A 126 11.81 -11.52 7.01
C MET A 126 11.11 -10.15 6.89
N TYR A 127 11.66 -9.11 7.52
CA TYR A 127 11.16 -7.75 7.40
C TYR A 127 11.30 -7.20 5.97
N MET A 128 12.44 -7.42 5.31
CA MET A 128 12.63 -7.05 3.91
C MET A 128 11.64 -7.77 2.99
N PHE A 129 11.42 -9.07 3.22
CA PHE A 129 10.45 -9.85 2.47
C PHE A 129 9.02 -9.32 2.65
N PHE A 130 8.63 -9.00 3.89
CA PHE A 130 7.36 -8.34 4.18
C PHE A 130 7.20 -7.02 3.41
N TRP A 131 8.24 -6.19 3.35
CA TRP A 131 8.22 -4.94 2.58
C TRP A 131 8.17 -5.14 1.06
N ALA A 132 8.82 -6.19 0.55
CA ALA A 132 8.71 -6.56 -0.86
C ALA A 132 7.28 -6.99 -1.23
N LEU A 133 6.66 -7.84 -0.40
CA LEU A 133 5.26 -8.26 -0.56
C LEU A 133 4.30 -7.07 -0.45
N LEU A 134 4.53 -6.16 0.49
CA LEU A 134 3.74 -4.95 0.63
C LEU A 134 3.85 -4.08 -0.63
N GLY A 135 5.06 -3.91 -1.16
CA GLY A 135 5.28 -3.25 -2.44
C GLY A 135 4.45 -3.90 -3.55
N TYR A 136 4.51 -5.23 -3.63
CA TYR A 136 3.76 -6.04 -4.61
C TYR A 136 2.24 -5.86 -4.50
N GLU A 137 1.66 -6.02 -3.31
CA GLU A 137 0.21 -5.84 -3.09
C GLU A 137 -0.24 -4.41 -3.44
N ILE A 138 0.56 -3.39 -3.10
CA ILE A 138 0.25 -2.01 -3.49
C ILE A 138 0.37 -1.82 -5.00
N GLY A 139 1.36 -2.43 -5.65
CA GLY A 139 1.54 -2.37 -7.09
C GLY A 139 0.37 -3.01 -7.84
N LYS A 140 -0.06 -4.19 -7.37
CA LYS A 140 -1.17 -4.95 -7.93
C LYS A 140 -2.51 -4.25 -7.69
N GLY A 141 -2.74 -3.71 -6.50
CA GLY A 141 -4.03 -3.13 -6.13
C GLY A 141 -4.25 -1.68 -6.57
N PHE A 142 -3.19 -0.90 -6.84
CA PHE A 142 -3.32 0.55 -7.06
C PHE A 142 -2.65 1.08 -8.34
N GLY A 143 -2.02 0.22 -9.14
CA GLY A 143 -1.44 0.61 -10.43
C GLY A 143 -0.57 1.88 -10.34
N HIS A 144 -0.76 2.84 -11.25
CA HIS A 144 0.04 4.07 -11.32
C HIS A 144 -0.17 5.02 -10.12
N ALA A 145 -1.37 5.07 -9.53
CA ALA A 145 -1.70 5.90 -8.37
C ALA A 145 -1.04 5.40 -7.07
N GLY A 146 -0.73 4.10 -6.99
CA GLY A 146 -0.12 3.44 -5.82
C GLY A 146 1.25 3.95 -5.41
N ARG A 147 1.99 4.64 -6.28
CA ARG A 147 3.36 5.11 -5.98
C ARG A 147 3.39 6.15 -4.86
N THR A 148 2.42 7.07 -4.84
CA THR A 148 2.29 8.08 -3.78
C THR A 148 1.88 7.45 -2.45
N LEU A 149 0.99 6.46 -2.51
CA LEU A 149 0.53 5.70 -1.34
C LEU A 149 1.67 4.90 -0.72
N LEU A 150 2.45 4.21 -1.55
CA LEU A 150 3.64 3.46 -1.15
C LEU A 150 4.65 4.37 -0.44
N LYS A 151 4.94 5.55 -1.01
CA LYS A 151 5.87 6.51 -0.38
C LYS A 151 5.37 7.02 0.97
N LYS A 152 4.07 7.36 1.09
CA LYS A 152 3.49 7.80 2.37
C LYS A 152 3.52 6.70 3.42
N THR A 153 3.07 5.50 3.09
CA THR A 153 3.07 4.34 4.00
C THR A 153 4.49 3.97 4.42
N PHE A 154 5.44 3.97 3.48
CA PHE A 154 6.85 3.74 3.76
C PHE A 154 7.40 4.74 4.77
N ILE A 155 7.21 6.04 4.54
CA ILE A 155 7.71 7.09 5.46
C ILE A 155 7.06 6.96 6.84
N ILE A 156 5.74 6.80 6.91
CA ILE A 156 5.00 6.72 8.20
C ILE A 156 5.46 5.52 9.03
N SER A 157 5.72 4.37 8.40
CA SER A 157 6.18 3.17 9.12
C SER A 157 7.67 3.22 9.46
N LEU A 158 8.50 3.87 8.65
CA LEU A 158 9.96 3.87 8.78
C LEU A 158 10.48 4.97 9.72
N VAL A 159 9.82 6.13 9.76
CA VAL A 159 10.23 7.28 10.59
C VAL A 159 10.29 6.91 12.08
N PRO A 160 9.29 6.26 12.70
CA PRO A 160 9.38 5.86 14.11
C PRO A 160 10.56 4.91 14.39
N ASN A 161 10.83 3.97 13.47
CA ASN A 161 11.96 3.03 13.59
C ASN A 161 13.31 3.75 13.49
N LEU A 162 13.47 4.65 12.52
CA LEU A 162 14.67 5.48 12.36
C LEU A 162 14.89 6.41 13.56
N LEU A 163 13.82 7.03 14.08
CA LEU A 163 13.88 7.86 15.28
C LEU A 163 14.34 7.04 16.48
N LEU A 164 13.77 5.85 16.71
CA LEU A 164 14.21 4.98 17.80
C LEU A 164 15.69 4.60 17.67
N MET A 165 16.16 4.22 16.48
CA MET A 165 17.57 3.93 16.23
C MET A 165 18.48 5.16 16.43
N GLY A 166 18.01 6.36 16.07
CA GLY A 166 18.73 7.60 16.33
C GLY A 166 18.82 7.90 17.83
N LEU A 167 17.70 7.81 18.55
CA LEU A 167 17.62 8.05 20.00
C LEU A 167 18.51 7.08 20.78
N THR A 168 18.60 5.83 20.33
CA THR A 168 19.54 4.87 20.92
C THR A 168 20.97 5.26 20.60
N LEU A 169 21.34 5.55 19.34
CA LEU A 169 22.71 5.94 18.95
C LEU A 169 23.22 7.21 19.66
N PHE A 170 22.36 8.21 19.87
CA PHE A 170 22.69 9.43 20.62
C PHE A 170 22.71 9.23 22.15
N HIS A 171 22.59 7.99 22.63
CA HIS A 171 22.59 7.64 24.06
C HIS A 171 21.49 8.33 24.89
N ILE A 172 20.44 8.86 24.26
CA ILE A 172 19.27 9.41 24.96
C ILE A 172 18.53 8.26 25.66
N ILE A 173 18.56 7.07 25.07
CA ILE A 173 18.04 5.84 25.66
C ILE A 173 19.22 4.96 26.15
N PRO A 174 19.15 4.36 27.36
CA PRO A 174 20.24 3.56 27.90
C PRO A 174 20.56 2.34 27.00
N HIS A 175 21.76 2.31 26.41
CA HIS A 175 22.19 1.22 25.52
C HIS A 175 22.13 -0.17 26.16
N LYS A 176 22.29 -0.23 27.49
CA LYS A 176 22.24 -1.48 28.25
C LYS A 176 20.90 -2.20 28.12
N TRP A 177 19.81 -1.46 27.91
CA TRP A 177 18.47 -2.05 27.80
C TRP A 177 18.28 -2.86 26.53
N PHE A 178 19.10 -2.61 25.52
CA PHE A 178 19.00 -3.22 24.20
C PHE A 178 20.20 -4.09 23.83
N GLN A 179 21.13 -4.36 24.76
CA GLN A 179 22.17 -5.36 24.52
C GLN A 179 21.57 -6.78 24.50
N PRO A 180 21.99 -7.66 23.59
CA PRO A 180 23.02 -7.49 22.55
C PRO A 180 22.49 -6.97 21.20
N LEU A 181 21.18 -6.73 21.08
CA LEU A 181 20.50 -6.33 19.85
C LEU A 181 21.08 -5.06 19.20
N LEU A 182 21.31 -4.00 19.98
CA LEU A 182 21.76 -2.69 19.49
C LEU A 182 23.27 -2.48 19.67
N SER A 183 24.08 -3.41 19.16
CA SER A 183 25.51 -3.12 18.95
C SER A 183 25.67 -2.03 17.87
N PRO A 184 26.69 -1.15 17.95
CA PRO A 184 26.94 -0.13 16.93
C PRO A 184 27.01 -0.71 15.50
N SER A 185 27.67 -1.88 15.36
CA SER A 185 27.75 -2.63 14.11
C SER A 185 26.40 -3.10 13.59
N PHE A 186 25.46 -3.41 14.48
CA PHE A 186 24.10 -3.78 14.10
C PHE A 186 23.28 -2.57 13.65
N ILE A 187 23.40 -1.43 14.33
CA ILE A 187 22.70 -0.19 13.96
C ILE A 187 23.13 0.26 12.56
N ILE A 188 24.44 0.24 12.25
CA ILE A 188 24.95 0.59 10.92
C ILE A 188 24.36 -0.35 9.85
N LYS A 189 24.32 -1.67 10.11
CA LYS A 189 23.68 -2.64 9.20
C LYS A 189 22.19 -2.35 9.01
N CYS A 190 21.45 -2.08 10.08
CA CYS A 190 20.04 -1.72 10.00
C CYS A 190 19.81 -0.44 9.19
N VAL A 191 20.63 0.60 9.36
CA VAL A 191 20.53 1.83 8.56
C VAL A 191 20.78 1.54 7.07
N LEU A 192 21.82 0.76 6.73
CA LEU A 192 22.08 0.31 5.37
C LEU A 192 20.90 -0.46 4.77
N PHE A 193 20.37 -1.46 5.48
CA PHE A 193 19.21 -2.21 5.04
C PHE A 193 17.95 -1.34 4.91
N THR A 194 17.80 -0.33 5.77
CA THR A 194 16.69 0.63 5.71
C THR A 194 16.74 1.46 4.43
N VAL A 195 17.94 1.86 3.97
CA VAL A 195 18.12 2.54 2.68
C VAL A 195 17.79 1.61 1.51
N VAL A 196 18.22 0.35 1.57
CA VAL A 196 17.96 -0.69 0.55
C VAL A 196 16.48 -1.14 0.55
N LEU A 197 15.77 -0.93 1.64
CA LEU A 197 14.36 -1.31 1.79
C LEU A 197 13.46 -0.58 0.79
N TYR A 198 13.74 0.69 0.52
CA TYR A 198 12.97 1.49 -0.44
C TYR A 198 13.05 0.95 -1.88
N PRO A 199 14.24 0.68 -2.47
CA PRO A 199 14.32 0.07 -3.79
C PRO A 199 13.72 -1.34 -3.84
N ILE A 200 13.83 -2.14 -2.76
CA ILE A 200 13.14 -3.45 -2.68
C ILE A 200 11.61 -3.27 -2.75
N CYS A 201 11.06 -2.35 -1.96
CA CYS A 201 9.63 -2.06 -1.97
C CYS A 201 9.15 -1.54 -3.34
N LEU A 202 9.97 -0.73 -4.01
CA LEU A 202 9.71 -0.27 -5.38
C LEU A 202 9.79 -1.40 -6.42
N ALA A 203 10.72 -2.35 -6.24
CA ALA A 203 10.82 -3.52 -7.12
C ALA A 203 9.57 -4.41 -6.98
N GLY A 204 9.13 -4.67 -5.74
CA GLY A 204 7.86 -5.34 -5.46
C GLY A 204 6.68 -4.61 -6.13
N TYR A 205 6.60 -3.28 -5.97
CA TYR A 205 5.58 -2.46 -6.61
C TYR A 205 5.55 -2.55 -8.13
N LYS A 206 6.72 -2.47 -8.79
CA LYS A 206 6.79 -2.64 -10.24
C LYS A 206 6.32 -4.03 -10.67
N TRP A 207 6.67 -5.06 -9.91
CA TRP A 207 6.24 -6.43 -10.19
C TRP A 207 4.72 -6.58 -10.04
N GLY A 208 4.15 -6.10 -8.94
CA GLY A 208 2.71 -6.13 -8.70
C GLY A 208 1.93 -5.36 -9.77
N LYS A 209 2.43 -4.18 -10.17
CA LYS A 209 1.84 -3.38 -11.24
C LYS A 209 1.78 -4.15 -12.56
N ASN A 210 2.87 -4.82 -12.94
CA ASN A 210 2.93 -5.57 -14.19
C ASN A 210 2.07 -6.85 -14.18
N ALA A 211 1.78 -7.39 -12.99
CA ALA A 211 0.91 -8.56 -12.83
C ALA A 211 -0.59 -8.22 -12.81
N SER A 212 -0.93 -6.92 -12.76
CA SER A 212 -2.30 -6.42 -12.82
C SER A 212 -2.75 -6.00 -14.23
N VAL A 213 -1.84 -6.07 -15.21
CA VAL A 213 -2.12 -5.83 -16.64
C VAL A 213 -2.42 -7.15 -17.33
#